data_AF-A0A7S4UBS0-F1
#
_entry.id   AF-A0A7S4UBS0-F1
#
_cell.length_a   1.000
_cell.length_b   1.000
_cell.length_c   1.000
_cell.angle_alpha   90.00
_cell.angle_beta   90.00
_cell.angle_gamma   90.00
#
_symmetry.space_group_name_H-M   'P 1'
#
loop_
_entity.id
_entity.type
_entity.pdbx_description
1 polymer ?
#
loop_
_entity_poly.entity_id
_entity_poly.type
_entity_poly.pdbx_seq_one_letter_code
_entity_poly.pdbx_strand_id
1 'polypeptide(L)'
;MPSSSSFFLFLSLCLFFSLPLSAQQHQFGLELYVDSTNGNDNCNGSLSCPFFSLVQARDYIRKIKQSSGLPTGGIAVNLREGYYNTTTPATSSETANNYTLYPFTLSSEDSGADGSPIVYRSYSGEHAIITGAYRVSPDQWTPSSTMNVWTLNLVDIFGNGILGTFGDLESGGLGTCANNKLELFYNGYPMVLARYPNIDDYAWQWTNIAAVDSNDPNVFYYESSLDSHAPKWENETDMWVHGYWSYDWADSYTKVTSVNTTSRLISTDPSTPPVYGYVANARYYVVNAISELDVEQEYYLDRQTGIIYFIPPSSSSPSFFSSLSFSS
;
A
#
# COMPACT_ATOMS: atom_id res chain seq x y z
N MET A 1 85.68 -3.31 0.60
CA MET A 1 84.51 -3.71 -0.21
C MET A 1 83.54 -4.41 0.74
N PRO A 2 82.26 -4.01 0.87
CA PRO A 2 81.36 -3.51 -0.18
C PRO A 2 80.90 -2.05 0.01
N SER A 3 80.36 -1.48 -1.07
CA SER A 3 79.79 -0.14 -1.19
C SER A 3 78.27 -0.18 -0.98
N SER A 4 77.76 0.79 -0.21
CA SER A 4 76.34 1.04 0.07
C SER A 4 75.64 1.72 -1.10
N SER A 5 74.50 1.17 -1.53
CA SER A 5 73.59 1.76 -2.52
C SER A 5 72.43 2.47 -1.82
N SER A 6 72.28 3.77 -2.04
CA SER A 6 71.14 4.56 -1.58
C SER A 6 70.04 4.56 -2.65
N PHE A 7 68.82 4.17 -2.26
CA PHE A 7 67.62 4.17 -3.09
C PHE A 7 66.93 5.55 -2.98
N PHE A 8 66.78 6.28 -4.09
CA PHE A 8 65.98 7.51 -4.15
C PHE A 8 64.54 7.17 -4.54
N LEU A 9 63.58 7.48 -3.67
CA LEU A 9 62.14 7.35 -3.94
C LEU A 9 61.62 8.69 -4.47
N PHE A 10 61.21 8.74 -5.75
CA PHE A 10 60.51 9.89 -6.31
C PHE A 10 59.01 9.80 -5.97
N LEU A 11 58.51 10.70 -5.14
CA LEU A 11 57.09 10.83 -4.82
C LEU A 11 56.44 11.77 -5.86
N SER A 12 55.69 11.23 -6.81
CA SER A 12 54.92 12.00 -7.78
C SER A 12 53.61 12.46 -7.16
N LEU A 13 53.45 13.77 -6.96
CA LEU A 13 52.25 14.40 -6.41
C LEU A 13 51.21 14.57 -7.54
N CYS A 14 50.24 13.65 -7.64
CA CYS A 14 49.10 13.81 -8.55
C CYS A 14 48.02 14.70 -7.90
N LEU A 15 47.93 15.96 -8.36
CA LEU A 15 46.82 16.86 -8.06
C LEU A 15 45.58 16.44 -8.88
N PHE A 16 44.63 15.75 -8.23
CA PHE A 16 43.31 15.51 -8.80
C PHE A 16 42.47 16.78 -8.68
N PHE A 17 42.33 17.54 -9.78
CA PHE A 17 41.28 18.55 -9.91
C PHE A 17 39.93 17.83 -10.08
N SER A 18 39.18 17.70 -8.98
CA SER A 18 37.78 17.32 -9.03
C SER A 18 36.97 18.47 -9.62
N LEU A 19 36.71 18.45 -10.92
CA LEU A 19 35.71 19.33 -11.52
C LEU A 19 34.33 18.86 -11.02
N PRO A 20 33.54 19.71 -10.34
CA PRO A 20 32.19 19.35 -9.97
C PRO A 20 31.39 19.18 -11.27
N LEU A 21 30.89 17.96 -11.50
CA LEU A 21 29.93 17.66 -12.55
C LEU A 21 28.62 18.36 -12.15
N SER A 22 28.48 19.62 -12.55
CA SER A 22 27.21 20.33 -12.40
C SER A 22 26.21 19.69 -13.35
N ALA A 23 25.27 18.92 -12.81
CA ALA A 23 24.12 18.47 -13.58
C ALA A 23 23.39 19.72 -14.06
N GLN A 24 23.42 19.99 -15.36
CA GLN A 24 22.72 21.12 -15.94
C GLN A 24 21.21 20.89 -15.75
N GLN A 25 20.61 21.61 -14.78
CA GLN A 25 19.16 21.57 -14.59
C GLN A 25 18.48 22.04 -15.86
N HIS A 26 17.53 21.26 -16.35
CA HIS A 26 16.67 21.66 -17.46
C HIS A 26 15.92 22.93 -17.08
N GLN A 27 16.10 24.00 -17.89
CA GLN A 27 15.41 25.26 -17.66
C GLN A 27 14.04 25.21 -18.35
N PHE A 28 12.97 25.19 -17.56
CA PHE A 28 11.61 25.22 -18.06
C PHE A 28 11.21 26.65 -18.46
N GLY A 29 10.40 26.76 -19.52
CA GLY A 29 9.86 28.05 -19.96
C GLY A 29 8.69 28.54 -19.09
N LEU A 30 8.09 27.65 -18.31
CA LEU A 30 7.08 27.96 -17.31
C LEU A 30 7.18 26.97 -16.15
N GLU A 31 7.08 27.49 -14.94
CA GLU A 31 6.92 26.69 -13.74
C GLU A 31 5.58 26.98 -13.09
N LEU A 32 4.79 25.92 -12.92
CA LEU A 32 3.54 25.92 -12.19
C LEU A 32 3.74 25.24 -10.84
N TYR A 33 2.89 25.60 -9.88
CA TYR A 33 2.96 25.11 -8.50
C TYR A 33 1.59 24.58 -8.09
N VAL A 34 1.59 23.43 -7.43
CA VAL A 34 0.39 22.82 -6.85
C VAL A 34 0.66 22.58 -5.37
N ASP A 35 -0.23 23.02 -4.50
CA ASP A 35 -0.14 22.86 -3.04
C ASP A 35 -1.46 22.28 -2.53
N SER A 36 -1.43 21.02 -2.09
CA SER A 36 -2.61 20.29 -1.60
C SER A 36 -3.17 20.82 -0.27
N THR A 37 -2.52 21.78 0.37
CA THR A 37 -2.91 22.32 1.68
C THR A 37 -3.32 23.78 1.58
N ASN A 38 -2.54 24.60 0.88
CA ASN A 38 -2.74 26.06 0.81
C ASN A 38 -3.09 26.57 -0.60
N GLY A 39 -3.11 25.69 -1.60
CA GLY A 39 -3.43 26.07 -2.98
C GLY A 39 -4.90 26.41 -3.17
N ASN A 40 -5.20 27.04 -4.31
CA ASN A 40 -6.57 27.36 -4.72
C ASN A 40 -6.71 27.19 -6.24
N ASP A 41 -7.70 26.43 -6.70
CA ASP A 41 -7.87 26.18 -8.15
C ASP A 41 -8.33 27.41 -8.95
N ASN A 42 -8.69 28.50 -8.27
CA ASN A 42 -8.93 29.80 -8.89
C ASN A 42 -7.65 30.66 -9.05
N CYS A 43 -6.49 30.19 -8.56
CA CYS A 43 -5.21 30.87 -8.73
C CYS A 43 -4.67 30.74 -10.18
N ASN A 44 -3.47 31.29 -10.40
CA ASN A 44 -2.74 31.20 -11.68
C ASN A 44 -1.62 30.16 -11.70
N GLY A 45 -1.42 29.39 -10.62
CA GLY A 45 -0.38 28.36 -10.52
C GLY A 45 1.03 28.91 -10.26
N SER A 46 1.19 30.18 -9.89
CA SER A 46 2.49 30.73 -9.49
C SER A 46 2.90 30.27 -8.09
N LEU A 47 4.18 30.43 -7.72
CA LEU A 47 4.67 30.07 -6.39
C LEU A 47 3.91 30.80 -5.26
N SER A 48 3.47 32.04 -5.49
CA SER A 48 2.68 32.84 -4.53
C SER A 48 1.17 32.57 -4.56
N CYS A 49 0.67 31.91 -5.60
CA CYS A 49 -0.74 31.54 -5.76
C CYS A 49 -0.77 30.18 -6.49
N PRO A 50 -0.43 29.09 -5.79
CA PRO A 50 -0.40 27.76 -6.40
C PRO A 50 -1.82 27.24 -6.63
N PHE A 51 -1.96 26.31 -7.59
CA PHE A 51 -3.19 25.54 -7.73
C PHE A 51 -3.37 24.61 -6.52
N PHE A 52 -4.62 24.22 -6.24
CA PHE A 52 -4.91 23.22 -5.22
C PHE A 52 -4.74 21.79 -5.77
N SER A 53 -5.18 21.56 -7.01
CA SER A 53 -5.27 20.22 -7.60
C SER A 53 -4.37 20.01 -8.82
N LEU A 54 -3.94 18.76 -9.01
CA LEU A 54 -3.26 18.29 -10.22
C LEU A 54 -4.12 18.48 -11.47
N VAL A 55 -5.44 18.27 -11.33
CA VAL A 55 -6.43 18.42 -12.39
C VAL A 55 -6.45 19.84 -12.91
N GLN A 56 -6.49 20.83 -12.03
CA GLN A 56 -6.47 22.23 -12.43
C GLN A 56 -5.15 22.61 -13.13
N ALA A 57 -4.01 22.13 -12.63
CA ALA A 57 -2.72 22.37 -13.29
C ALA A 57 -2.69 21.80 -14.72
N ARG A 58 -3.19 20.57 -14.93
CA ARG A 58 -3.34 19.95 -16.25
C ARG A 58 -4.27 20.78 -17.15
N ASP A 59 -5.44 21.17 -16.65
CA ASP A 59 -6.43 21.91 -17.44
C ASP A 59 -5.93 23.31 -17.80
N TYR A 60 -5.13 23.93 -16.94
CA TYR A 60 -4.43 25.18 -17.24
C TYR A 60 -3.39 25.01 -18.35
N ILE A 61 -2.60 23.93 -18.32
CA ILE A 61 -1.65 23.60 -19.40
C ILE A 61 -2.38 23.39 -20.73
N ARG A 62 -3.52 22.69 -20.73
CA ARG A 62 -4.34 22.52 -21.94
C ARG A 62 -4.77 23.87 -22.53
N LYS A 63 -5.18 24.83 -21.69
CA LYS A 63 -5.53 26.19 -22.13
C LYS A 63 -4.34 26.95 -22.72
N ILE A 64 -3.14 26.81 -22.14
CA ILE A 64 -1.89 27.38 -22.70
C ILE A 64 -1.62 26.79 -24.09
N LYS A 65 -1.69 25.47 -24.23
CA LYS A 65 -1.48 24.77 -25.50
C LYS A 65 -2.42 25.25 -26.60
N GLN A 66 -3.68 25.47 -26.27
CA GLN A 66 -4.70 25.92 -27.22
C GLN A 66 -4.56 27.40 -27.61
N SER A 67 -3.96 28.24 -26.76
CA SER A 67 -3.89 29.69 -26.97
C SER A 67 -2.54 30.13 -27.55
N SER A 68 -1.44 29.89 -26.83
CA SER A 68 -0.10 30.35 -27.19
C SER A 68 0.83 29.24 -27.66
N GLY A 69 0.43 27.97 -27.50
CA GLY A 69 1.32 26.82 -27.66
C GLY A 69 2.22 26.60 -26.44
N LEU A 70 2.97 25.50 -26.44
CA LEU A 70 3.92 25.20 -25.36
C LEU A 70 5.09 26.18 -25.38
N PRO A 71 5.51 26.72 -24.23
CA PRO A 71 6.69 27.56 -24.16
C PRO A 71 7.96 26.78 -24.52
N THR A 72 8.98 27.47 -25.02
CA THR A 72 10.32 26.89 -25.22
C THR A 72 10.85 26.34 -23.89
N GLY A 73 11.39 25.13 -23.90
CA GLY A 73 11.83 24.45 -22.68
C GLY A 73 10.70 23.77 -21.91
N GLY A 74 9.44 23.95 -22.31
CA GLY A 74 8.30 23.22 -21.74
C GLY A 74 7.84 23.75 -20.39
N ILE A 75 7.08 22.92 -19.67
CA ILE A 75 6.40 23.29 -18.42
C ILE A 75 6.78 22.31 -17.30
N ALA A 76 7.21 22.83 -16.16
CA ALA A 76 7.31 22.05 -14.92
C ALA A 76 6.07 22.31 -14.05
N VAL A 77 5.49 21.26 -13.49
CA VAL A 77 4.48 21.32 -12.43
C VAL A 77 5.14 20.83 -11.14
N ASN A 78 5.47 21.78 -10.28
CA ASN A 78 6.13 21.54 -9.00
C ASN A 78 5.07 21.29 -7.91
N LEU A 79 5.04 20.07 -7.40
CA LEU A 79 4.15 19.64 -6.32
C LEU A 79 4.82 19.97 -4.98
N ARG A 80 4.17 20.80 -4.17
CA ARG A 80 4.62 21.08 -2.82
C ARG A 80 4.52 19.83 -1.93
N GLU A 81 5.19 19.86 -0.78
CA GLU A 81 5.10 18.81 0.23
C GLU A 81 3.65 18.54 0.61
N GLY A 82 3.23 17.27 0.55
CA GLY A 82 1.87 16.90 0.87
C GLY A 82 1.36 15.66 0.16
N TYR A 83 0.10 15.35 0.44
CA TYR A 83 -0.63 14.23 -0.12
C TYR A 83 -1.68 14.74 -1.11
N TYR A 84 -1.56 14.30 -2.36
CA TYR A 84 -2.48 14.65 -3.44
C TYR A 84 -3.43 13.47 -3.62
N ASN A 85 -4.54 13.52 -2.89
CA ASN A 85 -5.55 12.46 -2.94
C ASN A 85 -6.29 12.50 -4.29
N THR A 86 -6.29 11.38 -4.99
CA THR A 86 -7.14 11.13 -6.16
C THR A 86 -8.48 10.54 -5.74
N THR A 87 -8.96 10.83 -4.53
CA THR A 87 -10.25 10.42 -3.98
C THR A 87 -10.97 11.66 -3.45
N THR A 88 -12.21 11.87 -3.87
CA THR A 88 -13.10 12.86 -3.25
C THR A 88 -14.34 12.17 -2.72
N PRO A 89 -14.90 12.59 -1.55
CA PRO A 89 -16.24 12.18 -1.16
C PRO A 89 -17.20 12.51 -2.29
N ALA A 90 -17.98 11.53 -2.76
CA ALA A 90 -18.89 11.72 -3.87
C ALA A 90 -19.95 12.78 -3.53
N THR A 91 -20.00 13.88 -4.26
CA THR A 91 -21.04 14.92 -4.11
C THR A 91 -22.18 14.77 -5.12
N SER A 92 -22.18 13.73 -5.94
CA SER A 92 -23.24 13.46 -6.92
C SER A 92 -23.55 11.98 -7.07
N SER A 93 -24.80 11.70 -7.45
CA SER A 93 -25.54 10.45 -7.51
C SER A 93 -24.99 9.34 -8.43
N GLU A 94 -23.69 9.35 -8.76
CA GLU A 94 -23.05 8.38 -9.67
C GLU A 94 -22.18 7.35 -8.93
N THR A 95 -22.35 7.21 -7.62
CA THR A 95 -21.48 6.35 -6.81
C THR A 95 -22.32 5.33 -6.08
N ALA A 96 -22.09 4.04 -6.37
CA ALA A 96 -22.74 2.96 -5.64
C ALA A 96 -22.37 3.00 -4.14
N ASN A 97 -21.24 3.63 -3.74
CA ASN A 97 -20.66 3.46 -2.41
C ASN A 97 -20.01 4.72 -1.78
N ASN A 98 -20.46 5.97 -2.07
CA ASN A 98 -19.95 7.24 -1.48
C ASN A 98 -18.44 7.59 -1.66
N TYR A 99 -17.64 6.70 -2.24
CA TYR A 99 -16.21 6.92 -2.57
C TYR A 99 -16.00 6.85 -4.07
N THR A 100 -15.58 7.95 -4.68
CA THR A 100 -15.17 7.97 -6.08
C THR A 100 -13.68 8.25 -6.15
N LEU A 101 -12.93 7.28 -6.68
CA LEU A 101 -11.60 7.52 -7.20
C LEU A 101 -11.74 8.48 -8.38
N TYR A 102 -11.15 9.66 -8.27
CA TYR A 102 -11.03 10.61 -9.37
C TYR A 102 -9.62 10.48 -9.95
N PRO A 103 -9.38 9.53 -10.88
CA PRO A 103 -8.05 9.30 -11.41
C PRO A 103 -7.51 10.57 -12.05
N PHE A 104 -6.22 10.82 -11.86
CA PHE A 104 -5.52 11.85 -12.60
C PHE A 104 -5.29 11.37 -14.04
N THR A 105 -6.30 11.57 -14.89
CA THR A 105 -6.26 11.09 -16.27
C THR A 105 -5.44 12.02 -17.15
N LEU A 106 -4.45 11.45 -17.84
CA LEU A 106 -3.69 12.09 -18.91
C LEU A 106 -4.08 11.48 -20.25
N SER A 107 -4.31 12.32 -21.25
CA SER A 107 -4.64 11.92 -22.62
C SER A 107 -3.61 12.47 -23.61
N SER A 108 -3.84 12.27 -24.92
CA SER A 108 -3.01 12.87 -25.96
C SER A 108 -2.94 14.41 -25.87
N GLU A 109 -3.99 15.06 -25.33
CA GLU A 109 -4.02 16.51 -25.10
C GLU A 109 -2.97 16.98 -24.08
N ASP A 110 -2.44 16.08 -23.25
CA ASP A 110 -1.46 16.39 -22.21
C ASP A 110 -0.01 16.12 -22.63
N SER A 111 0.19 15.70 -23.88
CA SER A 111 1.53 15.41 -24.40
C SER A 111 2.39 16.69 -24.48
N GLY A 112 3.65 16.58 -24.10
CA GLY A 112 4.67 17.58 -24.45
C GLY A 112 5.01 17.56 -25.94
N ALA A 113 6.02 18.34 -26.33
CA ALA A 113 6.63 18.29 -27.65
C ALA A 113 8.16 18.16 -27.52
N ASP A 114 8.85 17.83 -28.61
CA ASP A 114 10.31 17.83 -28.64
C ASP A 114 10.86 19.21 -28.24
N GLY A 115 11.82 19.24 -27.31
CA GLY A 115 12.33 20.48 -26.70
C GLY A 115 11.37 21.22 -25.74
N SER A 116 10.13 20.76 -25.58
CA SER A 116 9.11 21.36 -24.71
C SER A 116 8.32 20.29 -23.93
N PRO A 117 8.95 19.59 -22.97
CA PRO A 117 8.29 18.57 -22.17
C PRO A 117 7.28 19.17 -21.18
N ILE A 118 6.35 18.35 -20.68
CA ILE A 118 5.54 18.66 -19.50
C ILE A 118 5.97 17.70 -18.39
N VAL A 119 6.44 18.22 -17.26
CA VAL A 119 7.04 17.42 -16.19
C VAL A 119 6.33 17.70 -14.87
N TYR A 120 5.71 16.68 -14.29
CA TYR A 120 5.20 16.71 -12.91
C TYR A 120 6.27 16.16 -11.97
N ARG A 121 6.61 16.90 -10.92
CA ARG A 121 7.66 16.52 -9.96
C ARG A 121 7.41 17.12 -8.59
N SER A 122 7.97 16.54 -7.54
CA SER A 122 8.09 17.25 -6.26
C SER A 122 8.87 18.55 -6.44
N TYR A 123 8.48 19.58 -5.71
CA TYR A 123 9.26 20.80 -5.58
C TYR A 123 10.60 20.50 -4.89
N SER A 124 11.63 21.28 -5.21
CA SER A 124 13.00 20.98 -4.79
C SER A 124 13.13 20.90 -3.27
N GLY A 125 13.55 19.75 -2.77
CA GLY A 125 13.71 19.49 -1.32
C GLY A 125 12.43 19.09 -0.59
N GLU A 126 11.31 19.00 -1.30
CA GLU A 126 10.01 18.59 -0.76
C GLU A 126 9.61 17.19 -1.26
N HIS A 127 8.67 16.54 -0.57
CA HIS A 127 8.20 15.20 -0.91
C HIS A 127 6.68 15.20 -1.12
N ALA A 128 6.26 15.17 -2.38
CA ALA A 128 4.86 15.04 -2.77
C ALA A 128 4.48 13.57 -2.97
N ILE A 129 3.35 13.15 -2.41
CA ILE A 129 2.81 11.80 -2.55
C ILE A 129 1.46 11.89 -3.26
N ILE A 130 1.36 11.31 -4.45
CA ILE A 130 0.07 11.13 -5.14
C ILE A 130 -0.50 9.79 -4.68
N THR A 131 -1.71 9.78 -4.14
CA THR A 131 -2.30 8.58 -3.54
C THR A 131 -3.78 8.44 -3.82
N GLY A 132 -4.22 7.20 -4.02
CA GLY A 132 -5.64 6.81 -4.06
C GLY A 132 -6.19 6.41 -2.69
N ALA A 133 -5.38 6.48 -1.63
CA ALA A 133 -5.79 6.07 -0.30
C ALA A 133 -6.60 7.16 0.41
N TYR A 134 -7.61 6.76 1.19
CA TYR A 134 -8.27 7.66 2.13
C TYR A 134 -7.36 7.91 3.32
N ARG A 135 -7.06 9.17 3.61
CA ARG A 135 -6.26 9.56 4.77
C ARG A 135 -7.15 9.64 6.00
N VAL A 136 -6.89 8.76 6.96
CA VAL A 136 -7.60 8.72 8.24
C VAL A 136 -6.98 9.75 9.17
N SER A 137 -7.81 10.66 9.66
CA SER A 137 -7.41 11.67 10.64
C SER A 137 -7.25 11.04 12.04
N PRO A 138 -6.28 11.49 12.86
CA PRO A 138 -6.04 10.91 14.18
C PRO A 138 -7.25 10.86 15.12
N ASP A 139 -8.16 11.84 15.01
CA ASP A 139 -9.39 11.94 15.80
C ASP A 139 -10.48 10.94 15.40
N GLN A 140 -10.34 10.26 14.25
CA GLN A 140 -11.24 9.18 13.83
C GLN A 140 -10.89 7.85 14.51
N TRP A 141 -9.67 7.72 15.06
CA TRP A 141 -9.27 6.54 15.81
C TRP A 141 -9.77 6.59 17.25
N THR A 142 -10.29 5.47 17.74
CA THR A 142 -10.66 5.30 19.14
C THR A 142 -9.66 4.35 19.82
N PRO A 143 -8.75 4.87 20.67
CA PRO A 143 -7.80 4.01 21.38
C PRO A 143 -8.51 3.25 22.52
N SER A 144 -8.27 1.94 22.60
CA SER A 144 -8.66 1.11 23.75
C SER A 144 -7.70 1.35 24.91
N SER A 145 -8.27 1.59 26.10
CA SER A 145 -7.50 1.83 27.33
C SER A 145 -6.88 0.57 27.94
N THR A 146 -7.23 -0.63 27.46
CA THR A 146 -6.86 -1.90 28.11
C THR A 146 -5.89 -2.77 27.32
N MET A 147 -5.81 -2.65 25.98
CA MET A 147 -5.09 -3.63 25.14
C MET A 147 -4.15 -3.02 24.09
N ASN A 148 -3.87 -1.71 24.11
CA ASN A 148 -3.13 -1.01 23.04
C ASN A 148 -3.68 -1.33 21.63
N VAL A 149 -5.00 -1.47 21.52
CA VAL A 149 -5.71 -1.66 20.25
C VAL A 149 -6.45 -0.39 19.93
N TRP A 150 -6.30 0.12 18.72
CA TRP A 150 -7.05 1.25 18.20
C TRP A 150 -8.15 0.75 17.28
N THR A 151 -9.34 1.34 17.37
CA THR A 151 -10.45 1.00 16.49
C THR A 151 -10.79 2.15 15.55
N LEU A 152 -11.18 1.79 14.34
CA LEU A 152 -11.69 2.72 13.32
C LEU A 152 -12.98 2.14 12.76
N ASN A 153 -14.06 2.90 12.86
CA ASN A 153 -15.35 2.52 12.29
C ASN A 153 -15.49 3.12 10.89
N LEU A 154 -15.36 2.31 9.86
CA LEU A 154 -15.46 2.76 8.47
C LEU A 154 -16.88 3.23 8.12
N VAL A 155 -17.91 2.70 8.76
CA VAL A 155 -19.31 3.14 8.57
C VAL A 155 -19.49 4.58 9.06
N ASP A 156 -18.81 5.00 10.12
CA ASP A 156 -18.91 6.38 10.62
C ASP A 156 -18.29 7.39 9.64
N ILE A 157 -17.31 6.95 8.84
CA ILE A 157 -16.62 7.79 7.86
C ILE A 157 -17.37 7.78 6.53
N PHE A 158 -17.81 6.60 6.11
CA PHE A 158 -18.18 6.30 4.73
C PHE A 158 -19.69 6.01 4.55
N GLY A 159 -20.40 5.85 5.67
CA GLY A 159 -21.78 5.37 5.71
C GLY A 159 -21.90 3.86 5.49
N ASN A 160 -23.10 3.31 5.68
CA ASN A 160 -23.36 1.88 5.54
C ASN A 160 -23.07 1.31 4.14
N GLY A 161 -23.01 2.15 3.11
CA GLY A 161 -22.73 1.73 1.72
C GLY A 161 -21.31 1.18 1.51
N ILE A 162 -20.41 1.32 2.49
CA ILE A 162 -19.06 0.73 2.42
C ILE A 162 -19.05 -0.77 2.78
N LEU A 163 -20.08 -1.28 3.44
CA LEU A 163 -20.10 -2.69 3.83
C LEU A 163 -20.17 -3.58 2.59
N GLY A 164 -19.25 -4.55 2.51
CA GLY A 164 -19.09 -5.40 1.33
C GLY A 164 -18.23 -4.82 0.21
N THR A 165 -17.64 -3.63 0.38
CA THR A 165 -16.77 -2.99 -0.63
C THR A 165 -15.28 -3.06 -0.28
N PHE A 166 -14.93 -3.76 0.79
CA PHE A 166 -13.54 -3.93 1.25
C PHE A 166 -12.70 -4.86 0.36
N GLY A 167 -13.36 -5.43 -0.66
CA GLY A 167 -12.87 -6.36 -1.69
C GLY A 167 -12.17 -7.60 -1.14
N ASP A 168 -12.14 -8.68 -1.91
CA ASP A 168 -11.90 -10.00 -1.34
C ASP A 168 -10.40 -10.31 -1.16
N LEU A 169 -10.11 -11.20 -0.21
CA LEU A 169 -8.80 -11.83 -0.09
C LEU A 169 -8.68 -12.85 -1.24
N GLU A 170 -8.51 -12.33 -2.44
CA GLU A 170 -8.23 -13.12 -3.64
C GLU A 170 -6.73 -13.30 -3.79
N SER A 171 -6.32 -14.35 -4.50
CA SER A 171 -4.94 -14.49 -4.92
C SER A 171 -4.78 -14.43 -6.41
N GLY A 172 -3.60 -13.93 -6.80
CA GLY A 172 -3.17 -13.89 -8.18
C GLY A 172 -2.71 -15.25 -8.70
N GLY A 173 -3.52 -15.88 -9.54
CA GLY A 173 -2.97 -16.87 -10.48
C GLY A 173 -2.05 -16.18 -11.49
N LEU A 174 -1.20 -16.96 -12.19
CA LEU A 174 -0.22 -16.47 -13.19
C LEU A 174 -0.78 -15.59 -14.33
N GLY A 175 -2.11 -15.45 -14.47
CA GLY A 175 -2.77 -14.62 -15.47
C GLY A 175 -3.65 -13.49 -14.93
N THR A 176 -3.93 -13.44 -13.63
CA THR A 176 -4.86 -12.47 -13.02
C THR A 176 -4.42 -12.17 -11.59
N CYS A 177 -3.50 -11.23 -11.41
CA CYS A 177 -3.20 -10.69 -10.09
C CYS A 177 -4.31 -9.72 -9.69
N ALA A 178 -5.34 -10.21 -8.99
CA ALA A 178 -6.32 -9.36 -8.34
C ALA A 178 -5.89 -9.16 -6.88
N ASN A 179 -5.39 -7.97 -6.57
CA ASN A 179 -5.15 -7.54 -5.18
C ASN A 179 -6.26 -6.58 -4.81
N ASN A 180 -7.42 -7.15 -4.50
CA ASN A 180 -8.64 -6.40 -4.27
C ASN A 180 -8.94 -6.17 -2.78
N LYS A 181 -7.97 -6.34 -1.89
CA LYS A 181 -8.21 -6.22 -0.44
C LYS A 181 -7.97 -4.79 0.06
N LEU A 182 -8.72 -4.40 1.08
CA LEU A 182 -8.40 -3.22 1.88
C LEU A 182 -7.06 -3.38 2.58
N GLU A 183 -6.21 -2.37 2.44
CA GLU A 183 -4.91 -2.30 3.11
C GLU A 183 -4.83 -1.08 4.04
N LEU A 184 -4.29 -1.31 5.24
CA LEU A 184 -3.97 -0.25 6.19
C LEU A 184 -2.49 0.11 6.06
N PHE A 185 -2.21 1.40 5.95
CA PHE A 185 -0.86 1.94 6.05
C PHE A 185 -0.73 2.82 7.28
N TYR A 186 0.42 2.77 7.94
CA TYR A 186 0.77 3.62 9.08
C TYR A 186 2.16 4.23 8.86
N ASN A 187 2.25 5.57 8.87
CA ASN A 187 3.45 6.35 8.57
C ASN A 187 4.17 5.92 7.27
N GLY A 188 3.39 5.56 6.25
CA GLY A 188 3.90 5.13 4.94
C GLY A 188 4.32 3.65 4.85
N TYR A 189 4.21 2.89 5.94
CA TYR A 189 4.49 1.45 5.95
C TYR A 189 3.17 0.66 5.87
N PRO A 190 3.10 -0.43 5.09
CA PRO A 190 1.95 -1.31 5.08
C PRO A 190 1.87 -2.07 6.41
N MET A 191 0.68 -2.10 7.01
CA MET A 191 0.38 -2.91 8.18
C MET A 191 0.01 -4.32 7.74
N VAL A 192 0.09 -5.27 8.67
CA VAL A 192 -0.07 -6.69 8.41
C VAL A 192 -1.47 -7.11 8.85
N LEU A 193 -2.21 -7.86 8.03
CA LEU A 193 -3.44 -8.48 8.54
C LEU A 193 -3.07 -9.47 9.65
N ALA A 194 -3.78 -9.43 10.78
CA ALA A 194 -3.62 -10.34 11.91
C ALA A 194 -3.52 -11.78 11.42
N ARG A 195 -2.41 -12.45 11.78
CA ARG A 195 -2.02 -13.71 11.14
C ARG A 195 -1.35 -14.66 12.11
N TYR A 196 -1.36 -15.94 11.76
CA TYR A 196 -0.50 -16.92 12.41
C TYR A 196 0.19 -17.84 11.39
N PRO A 197 1.51 -18.08 11.52
CA PRO A 197 2.40 -17.50 12.52
C PRO A 197 2.70 -16.02 12.26
N ASN A 198 3.15 -15.29 13.29
CA ASN A 198 3.58 -13.90 13.17
C ASN A 198 4.83 -13.76 12.30
N ILE A 199 5.03 -12.56 11.74
CA ILE A 199 6.30 -12.22 11.09
C ILE A 199 7.37 -12.03 12.16
N ASP A 200 8.56 -12.61 11.94
CA ASP A 200 9.71 -12.51 12.85
C ASP A 200 10.90 -11.91 12.10
N ASP A 201 11.45 -10.80 12.59
CA ASP A 201 12.56 -10.05 11.97
C ASP A 201 12.42 -9.87 10.45
N TYR A 202 11.25 -9.38 10.00
CA TYR A 202 10.88 -9.22 8.59
C TYR A 202 10.84 -10.52 7.75
N ALA A 203 11.03 -11.68 8.38
CA ALA A 203 10.94 -12.98 7.74
C ALA A 203 9.53 -13.58 7.89
N TRP A 204 8.94 -13.95 6.76
CA TRP A 204 7.65 -14.64 6.71
C TRP A 204 7.77 -16.04 7.29
N GLN A 205 7.04 -16.29 8.36
CA GLN A 205 6.89 -17.61 8.97
C GLN A 205 5.70 -18.36 8.36
N TRP A 206 5.74 -19.69 8.43
CA TRP A 206 4.74 -20.57 7.82
C TRP A 206 4.47 -21.78 8.71
N THR A 207 3.28 -22.32 8.61
CA THR A 207 2.94 -23.68 9.06
C THR A 207 2.76 -24.58 7.84
N ASN A 208 2.51 -25.88 8.05
CA ASN A 208 2.39 -26.87 7.00
C ASN A 208 1.11 -27.69 7.11
N ILE A 209 0.63 -28.18 5.97
CA ILE A 209 -0.45 -29.17 5.90
C ILE A 209 0.13 -30.53 6.31
N ALA A 210 -0.43 -31.16 7.34
CA ALA A 210 -0.01 -32.48 7.79
C ALA A 210 -0.44 -33.58 6.81
N ALA A 211 -1.69 -33.50 6.36
CA ALA A 211 -2.26 -34.42 5.38
C ALA A 211 -3.47 -33.76 4.69
N VAL A 212 -3.91 -34.33 3.57
CA VAL A 212 -5.11 -33.89 2.85
C VAL A 212 -6.17 -34.98 3.01
N ASP A 213 -7.43 -34.58 3.18
CA ASP A 213 -8.52 -35.56 3.27
C ASP A 213 -8.71 -36.28 1.93
N SER A 214 -8.82 -37.61 1.97
CA SER A 214 -8.95 -38.42 0.76
C SER A 214 -10.34 -38.35 0.12
N ASN A 215 -11.35 -37.90 0.87
CA ASN A 215 -12.75 -37.89 0.45
C ASN A 215 -13.26 -36.48 0.14
N ASP A 216 -12.62 -35.44 0.68
CA ASP A 216 -12.99 -34.04 0.43
C ASP A 216 -11.76 -33.17 0.07
N PRO A 217 -11.65 -32.67 -1.18
CA PRO A 217 -10.52 -31.85 -1.59
C PRO A 217 -10.49 -30.46 -0.94
N ASN A 218 -11.53 -30.07 -0.19
CA ASN A 218 -11.60 -28.79 0.51
C ASN A 218 -11.21 -28.91 2.00
N VAL A 219 -10.73 -30.08 2.42
CA VAL A 219 -10.40 -30.38 3.81
C VAL A 219 -8.96 -30.85 3.92
N PHE A 220 -8.22 -30.28 4.87
CA PHE A 220 -6.87 -30.72 5.18
C PHE A 220 -6.65 -30.80 6.69
N TYR A 221 -5.67 -31.61 7.08
CA TYR A 221 -5.25 -31.79 8.46
C TYR A 221 -4.12 -30.81 8.78
N TYR A 222 -4.23 -30.12 9.91
CA TYR A 222 -3.16 -29.27 10.40
C TYR A 222 -2.21 -30.02 11.35
N GLU A 223 -0.98 -29.53 11.45
CA GLU A 223 0.06 -30.09 12.32
C GLU A 223 -0.24 -29.90 13.80
N SER A 224 0.14 -30.85 14.67
CA SER A 224 -0.08 -30.74 16.12
C SER A 224 0.63 -29.54 16.77
N SER A 225 1.58 -28.90 16.07
CA SER A 225 2.15 -27.62 16.50
C SER A 225 1.12 -26.49 16.60
N LEU A 226 -0.05 -26.63 15.97
CA LEU A 226 -1.14 -25.65 16.04
C LEU A 226 -2.14 -25.92 17.17
N ASP A 227 -1.94 -26.95 18.01
CA ASP A 227 -2.88 -27.32 19.07
C ASP A 227 -3.07 -26.20 20.13
N SER A 228 -2.16 -25.22 20.22
CA SER A 228 -2.30 -24.03 21.08
C SER A 228 -3.00 -22.83 20.42
N HIS A 229 -3.19 -22.85 19.09
CA HIS A 229 -3.81 -21.76 18.33
C HIS A 229 -5.17 -22.16 17.75
N ALA A 230 -5.27 -23.35 17.14
CA ALA A 230 -6.48 -23.82 16.48
C ALA A 230 -7.77 -23.76 17.32
N PRO A 231 -7.75 -24.00 18.65
CA PRO A 231 -8.95 -23.79 19.49
C PRO A 231 -9.47 -22.36 19.51
N LYS A 232 -8.62 -21.34 19.29
CA LYS A 232 -9.06 -19.94 19.20
C LYS A 232 -9.82 -19.67 17.89
N TRP A 233 -9.52 -20.44 16.84
CA TRP A 233 -10.05 -20.25 15.50
C TRP A 233 -11.46 -20.80 15.28
N GLU A 234 -11.96 -21.65 16.19
CA GLU A 234 -13.28 -22.32 16.05
C GLU A 234 -14.45 -21.33 15.90
N ASN A 235 -14.31 -20.11 16.42
CA ASN A 235 -15.35 -19.09 16.41
C ASN A 235 -15.04 -17.90 15.49
N GLU A 236 -13.97 -17.98 14.71
CA GLU A 236 -13.65 -16.94 13.73
C GLU A 236 -14.66 -16.96 12.58
N THR A 237 -15.23 -15.80 12.25
CA THR A 237 -16.34 -15.70 11.27
C THR A 237 -15.88 -15.33 9.86
N ASP A 238 -14.68 -14.78 9.74
CA ASP A 238 -14.09 -14.38 8.46
C ASP A 238 -12.58 -14.61 8.41
N MET A 239 -12.17 -15.78 8.89
CA MET A 239 -10.79 -16.25 8.82
C MET A 239 -10.49 -16.88 7.46
N TRP A 240 -9.29 -16.63 6.97
CA TRP A 240 -8.77 -17.18 5.72
C TRP A 240 -7.43 -17.88 5.97
N VAL A 241 -7.01 -18.67 5.00
CA VAL A 241 -5.65 -19.20 4.92
C VAL A 241 -5.01 -18.77 3.61
N HIS A 242 -3.74 -18.40 3.65
CA HIS A 242 -2.94 -18.09 2.46
C HIS A 242 -1.79 -19.08 2.37
N GLY A 243 -1.62 -19.74 1.22
CA GLY A 243 -0.62 -20.78 1.11
C GLY A 243 -0.16 -21.05 -0.31
N TYR A 244 1.00 -21.69 -0.40
CA TYR A 244 1.53 -22.31 -1.61
C TYR A 244 1.11 -23.78 -1.60
N TRP A 245 -0.08 -24.04 -2.15
CA TRP A 245 -0.84 -25.26 -1.86
C TRP A 245 -0.34 -26.54 -2.51
N SER A 246 0.35 -26.41 -3.65
CA SER A 246 0.95 -27.53 -4.40
C SER A 246 2.28 -27.14 -5.02
N TYR A 247 2.41 -25.89 -5.48
CA TYR A 247 3.59 -25.40 -6.18
C TYR A 247 3.95 -23.99 -5.74
N ASP A 248 5.22 -23.72 -5.52
CA ASP A 248 5.71 -22.43 -5.01
C ASP A 248 5.57 -21.25 -5.99
N TRP A 249 5.17 -21.49 -7.24
CA TRP A 249 4.87 -20.45 -8.22
C TRP A 249 3.41 -19.99 -8.19
N ALA A 250 2.56 -20.59 -7.35
CA ALA A 250 1.15 -20.27 -7.25
C ALA A 250 0.69 -20.36 -5.79
N ASP A 251 0.53 -19.20 -5.17
CA ASP A 251 -0.15 -19.03 -3.90
C ASP A 251 -1.64 -18.78 -4.09
N SER A 252 -2.45 -19.18 -3.10
CA SER A 252 -3.79 -18.60 -2.99
C SER A 252 -4.34 -18.41 -1.60
N TYR A 253 -5.24 -17.43 -1.48
CA TYR A 253 -6.11 -17.27 -0.33
C TYR A 253 -7.30 -18.20 -0.50
N THR A 254 -7.69 -18.84 0.58
CA THR A 254 -8.88 -19.67 0.64
C THR A 254 -9.61 -19.41 1.95
N LYS A 255 -10.92 -19.21 1.88
CA LYS A 255 -11.74 -18.92 3.05
C LYS A 255 -11.92 -20.18 3.90
N VAL A 256 -11.78 -20.05 5.22
CA VAL A 256 -12.04 -21.15 6.14
C VAL A 256 -13.53 -21.19 6.50
N THR A 257 -14.13 -22.37 6.44
CA THR A 257 -15.54 -22.59 6.81
C THR A 257 -15.70 -23.22 8.19
N SER A 258 -14.72 -24.01 8.63
CA SER A 258 -14.71 -24.59 9.98
C SER A 258 -13.32 -25.08 10.38
N VAL A 259 -13.09 -25.10 11.69
CA VAL A 259 -11.94 -25.76 12.33
C VAL A 259 -12.47 -26.82 13.28
N ASN A 260 -12.01 -28.07 13.15
CA ASN A 260 -12.29 -29.15 14.10
C ASN A 260 -11.03 -29.49 14.87
N THR A 261 -10.99 -29.13 16.14
CA THR A 261 -9.83 -29.34 17.00
C THR A 261 -9.62 -30.79 17.44
N THR A 262 -10.68 -31.60 17.46
CA THR A 262 -10.59 -33.01 17.86
C THR A 262 -9.91 -33.85 16.78
N SER A 263 -10.25 -33.61 15.51
CA SER A 263 -9.67 -34.32 14.36
C SER A 263 -8.54 -33.54 13.66
N ARG A 264 -8.20 -32.34 14.15
CA ARG A 264 -7.25 -31.40 13.54
C ARG A 264 -7.54 -31.06 12.08
N LEU A 265 -8.80 -30.77 11.76
CA LEU A 265 -9.22 -30.44 10.40
C LEU A 265 -9.45 -28.94 10.24
N ILE A 266 -9.03 -28.41 9.10
CA ILE A 266 -9.50 -27.15 8.55
C ILE A 266 -10.32 -27.48 7.30
N SER A 267 -11.56 -27.00 7.27
CA SER A 267 -12.42 -27.06 6.07
C SER A 267 -12.43 -25.70 5.40
N THR A 268 -12.44 -25.70 4.07
CA THR A 268 -12.36 -24.48 3.27
C THR A 268 -13.55 -24.30 2.33
N ASP A 269 -13.80 -23.07 1.91
CA ASP A 269 -14.91 -22.72 1.03
C ASP A 269 -14.58 -23.08 -0.44
N PRO A 270 -15.35 -23.98 -1.08
CA PRO A 270 -15.12 -24.41 -2.45
C PRO A 270 -15.30 -23.28 -3.50
N SER A 271 -15.85 -22.14 -3.13
CA SER A 271 -15.91 -20.94 -3.99
C SER A 271 -14.57 -20.20 -4.07
N THR A 272 -13.63 -20.52 -3.19
CA THR A 272 -12.27 -19.94 -3.16
C THR A 272 -11.19 -21.04 -3.27
N PRO A 273 -11.28 -21.95 -4.27
CA PRO A 273 -10.46 -23.14 -4.29
C PRO A 273 -8.98 -22.84 -4.60
N PRO A 274 -8.04 -23.61 -4.04
CA PRO A 274 -6.65 -23.55 -4.47
C PRO A 274 -6.52 -24.03 -5.93
N VAL A 275 -5.72 -23.34 -6.74
CA VAL A 275 -5.58 -23.59 -8.19
C VAL A 275 -5.20 -25.04 -8.52
N TYR A 276 -4.36 -25.66 -7.69
CA TYR A 276 -3.82 -27.00 -7.91
C TYR A 276 -4.21 -28.01 -6.81
N GLY A 277 -5.13 -27.64 -5.92
CA GLY A 277 -5.44 -28.45 -4.74
C GLY A 277 -4.39 -28.34 -3.64
N TYR A 278 -4.69 -28.99 -2.51
CA TYR A 278 -3.78 -29.11 -1.38
C TYR A 278 -2.88 -30.35 -1.54
N VAL A 279 -1.64 -30.26 -1.05
CA VAL A 279 -0.76 -31.41 -0.84
C VAL A 279 -0.18 -31.40 0.58
N ALA A 280 0.21 -32.56 1.08
CA ALA A 280 0.94 -32.65 2.35
C ALA A 280 2.26 -31.86 2.29
N ASN A 281 2.65 -31.28 3.41
CA ASN A 281 3.78 -30.37 3.59
C ASN A 281 3.66 -29.02 2.85
N ALA A 282 2.57 -28.74 2.14
CA ALA A 282 2.33 -27.41 1.59
C ALA A 282 2.34 -26.35 2.70
N ARG A 283 2.96 -25.21 2.44
CA ARG A 283 3.13 -24.13 3.42
C ARG A 283 1.97 -23.15 3.36
N TYR A 284 1.49 -22.74 4.52
CA TYR A 284 0.43 -21.73 4.64
C TYR A 284 0.54 -20.92 5.94
N TYR A 285 -0.26 -19.87 6.04
CA TYR A 285 -0.54 -19.15 7.28
C TYR A 285 -2.02 -18.79 7.35
N VAL A 286 -2.53 -18.59 8.56
CA VAL A 286 -3.87 -18.07 8.86
C VAL A 286 -3.84 -16.54 8.78
N VAL A 287 -4.92 -15.93 8.31
CA VAL A 287 -5.02 -14.47 8.16
C VAL A 287 -6.45 -13.97 8.40
N ASN A 288 -6.56 -12.74 8.89
CA ASN A 288 -7.80 -12.09 9.31
C ASN A 288 -8.53 -12.85 10.44
N ALA A 289 -7.77 -13.38 11.39
CA ALA A 289 -8.29 -13.97 12.63
C ALA A 289 -8.12 -12.97 13.77
N ILE A 290 -9.20 -12.54 14.43
CA ILE A 290 -9.09 -11.56 15.53
C ILE A 290 -8.32 -12.13 16.72
N SER A 291 -8.39 -13.44 16.92
CA SER A 291 -7.65 -14.14 17.98
C SER A 291 -6.13 -14.18 17.79
N GLU A 292 -5.66 -13.82 16.60
CA GLU A 292 -4.24 -13.68 16.25
C GLU A 292 -3.86 -12.21 15.99
N LEU A 293 -4.69 -11.24 16.42
CA LEU A 293 -4.29 -9.83 16.52
C LEU A 293 -3.53 -9.65 17.84
N ASP A 294 -2.22 -9.91 17.84
CA ASP A 294 -1.46 -10.07 19.08
C ASP A 294 -0.08 -9.38 19.12
N VAL A 295 0.40 -8.87 17.98
CA VAL A 295 1.65 -8.09 17.91
C VAL A 295 1.46 -6.73 17.24
N GLU A 296 2.44 -5.86 17.45
CA GLU A 296 2.45 -4.54 16.82
C GLU A 296 2.47 -4.62 15.30
N GLN A 297 1.91 -3.59 14.65
CA GLN A 297 1.78 -3.45 13.20
C GLN A 297 0.75 -4.40 12.58
N GLU A 298 0.01 -5.15 13.39
CA GLU A 298 -1.11 -5.94 12.92
C GLU A 298 -2.44 -5.19 12.96
N TYR A 299 -3.30 -5.49 11.99
CA TYR A 299 -4.70 -5.07 12.00
C TYR A 299 -5.63 -6.22 11.64
N TYR A 300 -6.84 -6.21 12.18
CA TYR A 300 -7.94 -7.07 11.81
C TYR A 300 -9.06 -6.22 11.23
N LEU A 301 -9.69 -6.70 10.15
CA LEU A 301 -10.86 -6.07 9.56
C LEU A 301 -12.09 -6.94 9.79
N ASP A 302 -12.99 -6.46 10.66
CA ASP A 302 -14.35 -6.98 10.73
C ASP A 302 -15.13 -6.47 9.51
N ARG A 303 -15.18 -7.29 8.47
CA ARG A 303 -15.87 -6.94 7.22
C ARG A 303 -17.39 -6.87 7.36
N GLN A 304 -17.97 -7.48 8.39
CA GLN A 304 -19.41 -7.45 8.64
C GLN A 304 -19.84 -6.12 9.25
N THR A 305 -19.05 -5.60 10.18
CA THR A 305 -19.36 -4.34 10.88
C THR A 305 -18.60 -3.13 10.32
N GLY A 306 -17.58 -3.36 9.50
CA GLY A 306 -16.72 -2.30 8.96
C GLY A 306 -15.76 -1.70 10.00
N ILE A 307 -15.42 -2.46 11.04
CA ILE A 307 -14.51 -2.00 12.10
C ILE A 307 -13.11 -2.56 11.84
N ILE A 308 -12.12 -1.68 11.79
CA ILE A 308 -10.71 -2.04 11.85
C ILE A 308 -10.25 -2.02 13.30
N TYR A 309 -9.54 -3.06 13.71
CA TYR A 309 -8.82 -3.14 14.98
C TYR A 309 -7.33 -3.17 14.66
N PHE A 310 -6.53 -2.30 15.28
CA PHE A 310 -5.14 -2.09 14.90
C PHE A 310 -4.24 -1.98 16.13
N ILE A 311 -3.14 -2.72 16.19
CA ILE A 311 -2.11 -2.56 17.22
C ILE A 311 -1.00 -1.66 16.65
N PRO A 312 -0.92 -0.38 17.05
CA PRO A 312 0.11 0.52 16.54
C PRO A 312 1.49 0.16 17.09
N PRO A 313 2.57 0.56 16.39
CA PRO A 313 3.92 0.50 16.93
C PRO A 313 4.04 1.25 18.27
N SER A 314 4.75 0.67 19.24
CA SER A 314 4.93 1.25 20.58
C SER A 314 5.73 2.55 20.60
N SER A 315 6.53 2.82 19.58
CA SER A 315 7.26 4.10 19.40
C SER A 315 6.46 5.17 18.63
N SER A 316 5.13 5.11 18.66
CA SER A 316 4.27 6.02 17.91
C SER A 316 4.39 7.48 18.39
N SER A 317 4.71 8.37 17.45
CA SER A 317 4.82 9.83 17.66
C SER A 317 3.43 10.50 17.66
N PRO A 318 3.24 11.63 18.37
CA PRO A 318 1.95 12.36 18.42
C PRO A 318 1.46 12.91 17.06
N SER A 319 2.26 12.83 15.99
CA SER A 319 1.87 13.15 14.62
C SER A 319 1.92 11.89 13.74
N PHE A 320 1.03 10.93 14.00
CA PHE A 320 0.94 9.73 13.16
C PHE A 320 -0.01 9.94 11.98
N PHE A 321 0.27 9.25 10.88
CA PHE A 321 -0.59 9.23 9.70
C PHE A 321 -0.98 7.80 9.38
N SER A 322 -2.27 7.59 9.12
CA SER A 322 -2.78 6.32 8.62
C SER A 322 -3.59 6.54 7.36
N SER A 323 -3.55 5.59 6.44
CA SER A 323 -4.37 5.63 5.23
C SER A 323 -4.92 4.27 4.87
N LEU A 324 -6.11 4.27 4.28
CA LEU A 324 -6.80 3.08 3.79
C LEU A 324 -6.74 3.06 2.27
N SER A 325 -6.13 2.01 1.73
CA SER A 325 -6.17 1.74 0.31
C SER A 325 -7.37 0.86 0.00
N PHE A 326 -8.23 1.33 -0.90
CA PHE A 326 -9.29 0.54 -1.51
C PHE A 326 -8.86 0.24 -2.94
N SER A 327 -8.86 -1.03 -3.30
CA SER A 327 -8.77 -1.47 -4.69
C SER A 327 -10.14 -1.35 -5.35
N SER A 328 -10.17 -0.80 -6.56
CA SER A 328 -11.33 -0.76 -7.45
C SER A 328 -11.20 -1.78 -8.57
#